data_AF-A0A0Q6B8U0-F1
#
_entry.id   AF-A0A0Q6B8U0-F1
#
_cell.length_a   1.000
_cell.length_b   1.000
_cell.length_c   1.000
_cell.angle_alpha   90.00
_cell.angle_beta   90.00
_cell.angle_gamma   90.00
#
_symmetry.space_group_name_H-M   'P 1'
#
loop_
_entity.id
_entity.type
_entity.pdbx_description
1 polymer ?
#
loop_
_entity_poly.entity_id
_entity_poly.type
_entity_poly.pdbx_seq_one_letter_code
_entity_poly.pdbx_strand_id
1 'polypeptide(L)'
;MDKAVPDPPRSRSEQKLRGGQWWTLGWGALLTVLFVAQSSWQFTTDGPDGLWYVMVALIIVYVVALVRQVRRVFAITSWRRLPVGPDERLLWGTFADRVLPTGGAAYPGRFALSTTRLRYLPDPISRLRGVTGEEWPATALHDVRVTPVDERRRRRGGRWVMVDVDGGAPITLMSNEAHLVADELFEALRVASPAIRD
;
A
#
# COMPACT_ATOMS: atom_id res chain seq x y z
N MET A 1 27.35 -7.10 -19.64
CA MET A 1 27.39 -5.97 -18.68
C MET A 1 26.01 -5.37 -18.65
N ASP A 2 25.16 -5.86 -17.76
CA ASP A 2 23.81 -5.34 -17.58
C ASP A 2 23.92 -3.94 -16.98
N LYS A 3 23.64 -2.92 -17.79
CA LYS A 3 23.37 -1.58 -17.28
C LYS A 3 22.11 -1.71 -16.43
N ALA A 4 22.28 -1.82 -15.12
CA ALA A 4 21.19 -1.69 -14.17
C ALA A 4 20.44 -0.41 -14.51
N VAL A 5 19.23 -0.56 -15.03
CA VAL A 5 18.34 0.57 -15.29
C VAL A 5 18.16 1.26 -13.93
N PRO A 6 18.42 2.58 -13.84
CA PRO A 6 18.29 3.27 -12.57
C PRO A 6 16.86 3.10 -12.05
N ASP A 7 16.74 2.70 -10.78
CA ASP A 7 15.45 2.65 -10.11
C ASP A 7 14.71 3.98 -10.32
N PRO A 8 13.40 3.97 -10.59
CA PRO A 8 12.64 5.20 -10.71
C PRO A 8 12.83 6.05 -9.44
N PRO A 9 12.92 7.38 -9.53
CA PRO A 9 13.12 8.22 -8.36
C PRO A 9 12.01 7.99 -7.30
N ARG A 10 12.32 8.25 -6.03
CA ARG A 10 11.31 8.13 -4.96
C ARG A 10 10.21 9.13 -5.16
N SER A 11 8.99 8.64 -5.39
CA SER A 11 7.82 9.48 -5.61
C SER A 11 7.40 10.19 -4.32
N ARG A 12 6.66 11.29 -4.44
CA ARG A 12 6.19 12.08 -3.29
C ARG A 12 5.17 11.30 -2.47
N SER A 13 4.32 10.51 -3.13
CA SER A 13 3.37 9.61 -2.46
C SER A 13 4.11 8.54 -1.65
N GLU A 14 5.19 7.95 -2.18
CA GLU A 14 6.01 6.98 -1.46
C GLU A 14 6.63 7.62 -0.20
N GLN A 15 7.18 8.83 -0.34
CA GLN A 15 7.80 9.55 0.79
C GLN A 15 6.77 9.89 1.89
N LYS A 16 5.60 10.40 1.53
CA LYS A 16 4.54 10.70 2.52
C LYS A 16 4.00 9.45 3.20
N LEU A 17 3.71 8.40 2.44
CA LEU A 17 3.24 7.12 2.99
C LEU A 17 4.26 6.54 3.97
N ARG A 18 5.56 6.62 3.65
CA ARG A 18 6.63 6.18 4.58
C ARG A 18 6.73 7.09 5.79
N GLY A 19 6.71 8.41 5.62
CA GLY A 19 6.81 9.37 6.72
C GLY A 19 5.71 9.16 7.77
N GLY A 20 4.45 9.07 7.33
CA GLY A 20 3.32 8.81 8.24
C GLY A 20 3.41 7.45 8.95
N GLN A 21 3.87 6.41 8.25
CA GLN A 21 4.05 5.09 8.84
C GLN A 21 5.21 5.04 9.83
N TRP A 22 6.35 5.69 9.54
CA TRP A 22 7.49 5.80 10.46
C TRP A 22 7.13 6.57 11.73
N TRP A 23 6.36 7.66 11.58
CA TRP A 23 5.86 8.40 12.73
C TRP A 23 4.98 7.53 13.64
N THR A 24 4.04 6.80 13.03
CA THR A 24 3.15 5.87 13.75
C THR A 24 3.94 4.74 14.42
N LEU A 25 4.96 4.20 13.74
CA LEU A 25 5.85 3.19 14.30
C LEU A 25 6.68 3.72 15.47
N GLY A 26 7.20 4.95 15.37
CA GLY A 26 7.96 5.59 16.45
C GLY A 26 7.13 5.72 17.72
N TRP A 27 5.91 6.25 17.60
CA TRP A 27 4.96 6.31 18.72
C TRP A 27 4.57 4.92 19.23
N GLY A 28 4.32 3.98 18.32
CA GLY A 28 4.01 2.60 18.67
C GLY A 28 5.12 1.94 19.48
N ALA A 29 6.36 2.10 19.05
CA ALA A 29 7.53 1.53 19.72
C ALA A 29 7.73 2.17 21.09
N LEU A 30 7.63 3.50 21.18
CA LEU A 30 7.74 4.22 22.45
C LEU A 30 6.70 3.74 23.47
N LEU A 31 5.43 3.66 23.08
CA LEU A 31 4.37 3.16 23.96
C LEU A 31 4.60 1.71 24.37
N THR A 32 5.10 0.86 23.46
CA THR A 32 5.45 -0.54 23.79
C THR A 32 6.52 -0.58 24.87
N VAL A 33 7.58 0.21 24.74
CA VAL A 33 8.67 0.28 25.73
C VAL A 33 8.14 0.76 27.08
N LEU A 34 7.29 1.78 27.10
CA LEU A 34 6.68 2.27 28.34
C LEU A 34 5.82 1.19 29.03
N PHE A 35 4.99 0.46 28.28
CA PHE A 35 4.18 -0.63 28.84
C PHE A 35 5.03 -1.79 29.37
N VAL A 36 6.10 -2.16 28.67
CA VAL A 36 7.03 -3.20 29.12
C VAL A 36 7.79 -2.75 30.37
N ALA A 37 8.23 -1.50 30.42
CA ALA A 37 8.89 -0.93 31.59
C ALA A 37 7.95 -0.91 32.80
N GLN A 38 6.71 -0.47 32.63
CA GLN A 38 5.69 -0.48 33.68
C GLN A 38 5.38 -1.90 34.17
N SER A 39 5.22 -2.86 33.25
CA SER A 39 4.93 -4.26 33.62
C SER A 39 6.11 -4.92 34.33
N SER A 40 7.34 -4.59 33.91
CA SER A 40 8.57 -5.05 34.58
C SER A 40 8.69 -4.46 35.98
N TRP A 41 8.39 -3.17 36.14
CA TRP A 41 8.40 -2.51 37.43
C TRP A 41 7.39 -3.15 38.39
N GLN A 42 6.14 -3.30 37.96
CA GLN A 42 5.09 -3.94 38.76
C GLN A 42 5.47 -5.38 39.16
N PHE A 43 6.07 -6.15 38.25
CA PHE A 43 6.57 -7.50 38.56
C PHE A 43 7.58 -7.47 39.72
N THR A 44 8.47 -6.47 39.75
CA THR A 44 9.50 -6.35 40.79
C THR A 44 9.00 -5.79 42.12
N THR A 45 8.02 -4.87 42.11
CA THR A 45 7.51 -4.23 43.34
C THR A 45 6.38 -5.02 43.99
N ASP A 46 5.41 -5.45 43.19
CA ASP A 46 4.14 -5.99 43.69
C ASP A 46 3.97 -7.48 43.37
N GLY A 47 4.81 -8.02 42.48
CA GLY A 47 4.72 -9.40 42.00
C GLY A 47 3.65 -9.59 40.92
N PRO A 48 3.57 -10.79 40.32
CA PRO A 48 2.59 -11.09 39.29
C PRO A 48 1.19 -11.30 39.90
N ASP A 49 0.25 -10.43 39.52
CA ASP A 49 -1.18 -10.55 39.84
C ASP A 49 -2.04 -10.70 38.57
N GLY A 50 -3.36 -10.78 38.73
CA GLY A 50 -4.28 -10.89 37.59
C GLY A 50 -4.18 -9.73 36.60
N LEU A 51 -3.95 -8.51 37.11
CA LEU A 51 -3.80 -7.31 36.28
C LEU A 51 -2.50 -7.34 35.47
N TRP A 52 -1.41 -7.82 36.07
CA TRP A 52 -0.13 -8.01 35.40
C TRP A 52 -0.25 -8.95 34.19
N TYR A 53 -0.93 -10.10 34.33
CA TYR A 53 -1.13 -11.02 33.21
C TYR A 53 -1.95 -10.38 32.06
N VAL A 54 -2.96 -9.56 32.39
CA VAL A 54 -3.74 -8.82 31.38
C VAL A 54 -2.85 -7.81 30.65
N MET A 55 -2.00 -7.08 31.37
CA MET A 55 -1.05 -6.14 30.77
C MET A 55 -0.07 -6.84 29.84
N VAL A 56 0.48 -7.99 30.25
CA VAL A 56 1.36 -8.80 29.39
C VAL A 56 0.64 -9.27 28.12
N ALA A 57 -0.61 -9.75 28.24
CA ALA A 57 -1.39 -10.15 27.08
C ALA A 57 -1.62 -8.98 26.11
N LEU A 58 -1.94 -7.79 26.63
CA LEU A 58 -2.08 -6.57 25.83
C LEU A 58 -0.77 -6.17 25.13
N ILE A 59 0.37 -6.27 25.82
CA ILE A 59 1.69 -6.02 25.23
C ILE A 59 1.93 -6.97 24.05
N ILE A 60 1.64 -8.27 24.20
CA ILE A 60 1.80 -9.25 23.11
C ILE A 60 0.95 -8.87 21.91
N VAL A 61 -0.33 -8.55 22.11
CA VAL A 61 -1.23 -8.10 21.04
C VAL A 61 -0.68 -6.85 20.35
N TYR A 62 -0.15 -5.91 21.13
CA TYR A 62 0.40 -4.66 20.63
C TYR A 62 1.69 -4.88 19.82
N VAL A 63 2.58 -5.75 20.28
CA VAL A 63 3.80 -6.15 19.55
C VAL A 63 3.44 -6.78 18.20
N VAL A 64 2.43 -7.66 18.16
CA VAL A 64 1.95 -8.26 16.90
C VAL A 64 1.44 -7.18 15.93
N ALA A 65 0.68 -6.19 16.43
CA ALA A 65 0.22 -5.07 15.63
C ALA A 65 1.40 -4.22 15.10
N LEU A 66 2.43 -4.01 15.92
CA LEU A 66 3.63 -3.26 15.53
C LEU A 66 4.44 -3.98 14.44
N VAL A 67 4.62 -5.30 14.56
CA VAL A 67 5.25 -6.12 13.52
C VAL A 67 4.49 -6.02 12.20
N ARG A 68 3.15 -6.02 12.23
CA ARG A 68 2.33 -5.82 11.04
C ARG A 68 2.55 -4.45 10.41
N GLN A 69 2.66 -3.40 11.22
CA GLN A 69 2.94 -2.04 10.74
C GLN A 69 4.34 -1.93 10.12
N VAL A 70 5.36 -2.56 10.72
CA VAL A 70 6.71 -2.64 10.15
C VAL A 70 6.69 -3.31 8.77
N ARG A 71 5.98 -4.43 8.64
CA ARG A 71 5.79 -5.10 7.33
C ARG A 71 5.12 -4.18 6.31
N ARG A 72 4.17 -3.33 6.74
CA ARG A 72 3.49 -2.36 5.86
C ARG A 72 4.45 -1.29 5.35
N VAL A 73 5.40 -0.82 6.16
CA VAL A 73 6.46 0.10 5.72
C VAL A 73 7.30 -0.52 4.61
N PHE A 74 7.74 -1.76 4.78
CA PHE A 74 8.49 -2.47 3.74
C PHE A 74 7.63 -2.78 2.51
N ALA A 75 6.33 -2.96 2.67
CA ALA A 75 5.42 -3.18 1.55
C ALA A 75 5.32 -1.96 0.63
N ILE A 76 5.41 -0.73 1.15
CA ILE A 76 5.34 0.51 0.35
C ILE A 76 6.41 0.55 -0.74
N THR A 77 7.63 0.08 -0.48
CA THR A 77 8.74 0.11 -1.46
C THR A 77 8.95 -1.21 -2.19
N SER A 78 8.22 -2.25 -1.79
CA SER A 78 8.43 -3.60 -2.30
C SER A 78 8.10 -3.79 -3.79
N TRP A 79 7.33 -2.87 -4.38
CA TRP A 79 7.07 -2.86 -5.82
C TRP A 79 8.33 -2.62 -6.66
N ARG A 80 9.34 -1.94 -6.09
CA ARG A 80 10.63 -1.67 -6.76
C ARG A 80 11.46 -2.93 -7.02
N ARG A 81 11.17 -4.01 -6.28
CA ARG A 81 11.87 -5.30 -6.40
C ARG A 81 11.10 -6.29 -7.27
N LEU A 82 10.06 -5.84 -7.98
CA LEU A 82 9.29 -6.73 -8.82
C LEU A 82 10.08 -7.12 -10.07
N PRO A 83 10.06 -8.41 -10.44
CA PRO A 83 10.71 -8.85 -11.66
C PRO A 83 9.98 -8.24 -12.87
N VAL A 84 10.75 -7.59 -13.73
CA VAL A 84 10.32 -7.07 -15.04
C VAL A 84 11.02 -7.85 -16.14
N GLY A 85 10.40 -7.92 -17.32
CA GLY A 85 11.02 -8.49 -18.50
C GLY A 85 12.30 -7.74 -18.92
N PRO A 86 13.15 -8.34 -19.78
CA PRO A 86 14.43 -7.75 -20.19
C PRO A 86 14.32 -6.36 -20.85
N ASP A 87 13.19 -6.07 -21.50
CA ASP A 87 12.91 -4.78 -22.15
C ASP A 87 11.86 -3.92 -21.40
N GLU A 88 11.46 -4.35 -20.22
CA GLU A 88 10.43 -3.71 -19.41
C GLU A 88 11.07 -2.87 -18.30
N ARG A 89 10.60 -1.63 -18.11
CA ARG A 89 11.10 -0.75 -17.05
C ARG A 89 9.98 -0.37 -16.10
N LEU A 90 10.24 -0.42 -14.80
CA LEU A 90 9.31 0.09 -13.79
C LEU A 90 9.27 1.63 -13.87
N LEU A 91 8.09 2.18 -14.08
CA LEU A 91 7.86 3.62 -14.16
C LEU A 91 7.30 4.14 -12.84
N TRP A 92 6.44 3.36 -12.20
CA TRP A 92 5.73 3.77 -11.00
C TRP A 92 5.27 2.56 -10.19
N GLY A 93 5.02 2.77 -8.90
CA GLY A 93 4.30 1.80 -8.09
C GLY A 93 3.92 2.34 -6.73
N THR A 94 2.98 1.65 -6.09
CA THR A 94 2.49 1.99 -4.76
C THR A 94 1.97 0.76 -4.02
N PHE A 95 1.71 0.92 -2.73
CA PHE A 95 0.97 -0.05 -1.94
C PHE A 95 -0.40 0.54 -1.60
N ALA A 96 -1.46 -0.05 -2.14
CA ALA A 96 -2.82 0.45 -2.04
C ALA A 96 -3.82 -0.71 -1.95
N ASP A 97 -5.03 -0.41 -1.50
CA ASP A 97 -6.10 -1.40 -1.46
C ASP A 97 -6.83 -1.42 -2.80
N ARG A 98 -6.92 -2.59 -3.43
CA ARG A 98 -7.72 -2.78 -4.63
C ARG A 98 -9.19 -2.98 -4.26
N VAL A 99 -10.07 -2.13 -4.77
CA VAL A 99 -11.51 -2.29 -4.57
C VAL A 99 -12.07 -3.08 -5.76
N LEU A 100 -12.78 -4.17 -5.47
CA LEU A 100 -13.43 -4.96 -6.52
C LEU A 100 -14.56 -4.17 -7.18
N PRO A 101 -14.86 -4.40 -8.48
CA PRO A 101 -15.96 -3.75 -9.19
C PRO A 101 -17.33 -3.91 -8.51
N THR A 102 -17.52 -5.00 -7.75
CA THR A 102 -18.74 -5.27 -6.97
C THR A 102 -18.89 -4.36 -5.74
N GLY A 103 -17.93 -3.47 -5.46
CA GLY A 103 -17.99 -2.46 -4.40
C GLY A 103 -17.91 -3.01 -2.97
N GLY A 104 -17.81 -4.32 -2.79
CA GLY A 104 -17.93 -4.98 -1.49
C GLY A 104 -16.64 -5.09 -0.68
N ALA A 105 -15.50 -5.35 -1.33
CA ALA A 105 -14.26 -5.70 -0.64
C ALA A 105 -13.05 -4.91 -1.20
N ALA A 106 -12.16 -4.53 -0.28
CA ALA A 106 -10.89 -3.88 -0.58
C ALA A 106 -9.74 -4.80 -0.15
N TYR A 107 -8.78 -5.02 -1.04
CA TYR A 107 -7.70 -5.99 -0.86
C TYR A 107 -6.34 -5.32 -0.97
N PRO A 108 -5.56 -5.25 0.12
CA PRO A 108 -4.24 -4.66 0.10
C PRO A 108 -3.31 -5.39 -0.86
N GLY A 109 -2.56 -4.62 -1.64
CA GLY A 109 -1.56 -5.17 -2.54
C GLY A 109 -0.63 -4.13 -3.10
N ARG A 110 0.29 -4.61 -3.93
CA ARG A 110 1.24 -3.76 -4.65
C ARG A 110 0.68 -3.48 -6.02
N PHE A 111 0.71 -2.22 -6.41
CA PHE A 111 0.52 -1.81 -7.79
C PHE A 111 1.86 -1.38 -8.35
N ALA A 112 2.16 -1.81 -9.57
CA ALA A 112 3.37 -1.40 -10.28
C ALA A 112 3.05 -1.21 -11.76
N LEU A 113 3.32 -0.02 -12.25
CA LEU A 113 3.24 0.31 -13.67
C LEU A 113 4.65 0.20 -14.26
N SER A 114 4.76 -0.60 -15.30
CA SER A 114 5.91 -0.64 -16.17
C SER A 114 5.63 0.03 -17.51
N THR A 115 6.63 0.08 -18.39
CA THR A 115 6.47 0.51 -19.78
C THR A 115 5.45 -0.30 -20.58
N THR A 116 5.08 -1.51 -20.15
CA THR A 116 4.22 -2.40 -20.94
C THR A 116 2.92 -2.79 -20.23
N ARG A 117 2.86 -2.72 -18.90
CA ARG A 117 1.70 -3.19 -18.13
C ARG A 117 1.60 -2.57 -16.74
N LEU A 118 0.38 -2.47 -16.24
CA LEU A 118 0.07 -2.29 -14.83
C LEU A 118 -0.17 -3.65 -14.19
N ARG A 119 0.46 -3.91 -13.04
CA ARG A 119 0.31 -5.17 -12.30
C ARG A 119 -0.22 -4.90 -10.91
N TYR A 120 -1.19 -5.70 -10.49
CA TYR A 120 -1.65 -5.82 -9.12
C TYR A 120 -1.17 -7.15 -8.53
N LEU A 121 -0.48 -7.08 -7.39
CA LEU A 121 0.00 -8.24 -6.65
C LEU A 121 -0.58 -8.23 -5.23
N PRO A 122 -1.54 -9.11 -4.91
CA PRO A 122 -2.15 -9.15 -3.59
C PRO A 122 -1.13 -9.51 -2.51
N ASP A 123 -1.31 -8.91 -1.34
CA ASP A 123 -0.54 -9.29 -0.16
C ASP A 123 -0.88 -10.74 0.29
N PRO A 124 -0.06 -11.35 1.16
CA PRO A 124 -0.31 -12.73 1.60
C PRO A 124 -1.70 -12.93 2.22
N ILE A 125 -2.24 -11.92 2.92
CA ILE A 125 -3.55 -12.00 3.57
C ILE A 125 -4.67 -12.01 2.52
N SER A 126 -4.56 -11.19 1.48
CA SER A 126 -5.52 -11.13 0.38
C SER A 126 -5.47 -12.41 -0.46
N ARG A 127 -4.29 -13.00 -0.65
CA ARG A 127 -4.16 -14.33 -1.29
C ARG A 127 -4.86 -15.43 -0.51
N LEU A 128 -4.74 -15.42 0.82
CA LEU A 128 -5.47 -16.36 1.68
C LEU A 128 -7.00 -16.20 1.56
N ARG A 129 -7.48 -15.01 1.15
CA ARG A 129 -8.89 -14.75 0.85
C ARG A 129 -9.29 -15.09 -0.60
N GLY A 130 -8.41 -15.75 -1.35
CA GLY A 130 -8.66 -16.19 -2.73
C GLY A 130 -8.41 -15.13 -3.80
N VAL A 131 -7.80 -13.98 -3.45
CA VAL A 131 -7.49 -12.93 -4.43
C VAL A 131 -6.22 -13.27 -5.20
N THR A 132 -6.29 -13.19 -6.52
CA THR A 132 -5.17 -13.43 -7.43
C THR A 132 -4.54 -12.13 -7.92
N GLY A 133 -3.29 -12.23 -8.41
CA GLY A 133 -2.67 -11.13 -9.13
C GLY A 133 -3.37 -10.88 -10.46
N GLU A 134 -3.38 -9.63 -10.90
CA GLU A 134 -3.96 -9.23 -12.18
C GLU A 134 -3.02 -8.28 -12.90
N GLU A 135 -3.08 -8.29 -14.23
CA GLU A 135 -2.22 -7.50 -15.10
C GLU A 135 -3.05 -6.88 -16.21
N TRP A 136 -2.76 -5.62 -16.53
CA TRP A 136 -3.42 -4.87 -17.58
C TRP A 136 -2.35 -4.30 -18.52
N PRO A 137 -2.47 -4.49 -19.85
CA PRO A 137 -1.57 -3.85 -20.81
C PRO A 137 -1.59 -2.33 -20.65
N ALA A 138 -0.43 -1.67 -20.69
CA ALA A 138 -0.35 -0.22 -20.57
C ALA A 138 -1.12 0.50 -21.68
N THR A 139 -1.18 -0.10 -22.87
CA THR A 139 -1.94 0.40 -24.03
C THR A 139 -3.45 0.41 -23.81
N ALA A 140 -3.97 -0.37 -22.85
CA ALA A 140 -5.39 -0.41 -22.53
C ALA A 140 -5.76 0.61 -21.44
N LEU A 141 -4.80 1.38 -20.91
CA LEU A 141 -5.00 2.33 -19.81
C LEU A 141 -4.97 3.76 -20.35
N HIS A 142 -6.04 4.51 -20.15
CA HIS A 142 -6.22 5.82 -20.81
C HIS A 142 -6.22 7.01 -19.88
N ASP A 143 -6.94 6.91 -18.76
CA ASP A 143 -7.16 8.04 -17.88
C ASP A 143 -7.13 7.62 -16.41
N VAL A 144 -6.78 8.60 -15.56
CA VAL A 144 -6.71 8.45 -14.11
C VAL A 144 -7.54 9.56 -13.49
N ARG A 145 -8.65 9.19 -12.85
CA ARG A 145 -9.51 10.15 -12.16
C ARG A 145 -9.58 9.87 -10.67
N VAL A 146 -9.63 10.94 -9.88
CA VAL A 146 -9.92 10.87 -8.46
C VAL A 146 -11.42 11.07 -8.26
N THR A 147 -12.14 10.00 -7.92
CA THR A 147 -13.57 10.09 -7.69
C THR A 147 -13.84 10.23 -6.18
N PRO A 148 -14.55 11.28 -5.73
CA PRO A 148 -15.03 11.34 -4.36
C PRO A 148 -16.07 10.23 -4.15
N VAL A 149 -15.94 9.47 -3.07
CA VAL A 149 -16.96 8.49 -2.70
C VAL A 149 -18.21 9.24 -2.30
N ASP A 150 -19.30 8.98 -3.02
CA ASP A 150 -20.67 9.45 -2.81
C ASP A 150 -21.01 9.76 -1.33
N GLU A 151 -21.45 11.00 -1.04
CA GLU A 151 -21.65 11.55 0.32
C GLU A 151 -22.61 10.73 1.20
N ARG A 152 -23.44 9.89 0.57
CA ARG A 152 -24.45 9.05 1.25
C ARG A 152 -23.88 7.76 1.85
N ARG A 153 -22.72 7.25 1.40
CA ARG A 153 -22.11 6.00 1.93
C ARG A 153 -20.89 6.29 2.82
N ARG A 154 -21.15 6.94 3.96
CA ARG A 154 -20.20 7.44 4.98
C ARG A 154 -19.24 6.45 5.65
N ARG A 155 -19.12 5.18 5.23
CA ARG A 155 -18.22 4.20 5.90
C ARG A 155 -16.87 3.96 5.21
N ARG A 156 -16.57 4.60 4.08
CA ARG A 156 -15.26 4.48 3.38
C ARG A 156 -14.76 5.82 2.87
N GLY A 157 -14.59 6.80 3.75
CA GLY A 157 -14.24 8.20 3.47
C GLY A 157 -12.82 8.44 2.90
N GLY A 158 -12.39 7.63 1.94
CA GLY A 158 -11.18 7.86 1.14
C GLY A 158 -11.56 8.34 -0.27
N ARG A 159 -10.72 9.16 -0.89
CA ARG A 159 -10.83 9.46 -2.31
C ARG A 159 -10.31 8.25 -3.09
N TRP A 160 -11.08 7.76 -4.07
CA TRP A 160 -10.68 6.61 -4.88
C TRP A 160 -9.92 7.08 -6.10
N VAL A 161 -8.81 6.42 -6.40
CA VAL A 161 -8.11 6.58 -7.69
C VAL A 161 -8.68 5.52 -8.62
N MET A 162 -9.29 5.96 -9.71
CA MET A 162 -9.84 5.08 -10.73
C MET A 162 -8.99 5.20 -11.99
N VAL A 163 -8.60 4.06 -12.55
CA VAL A 163 -7.92 3.97 -13.85
C VAL A 163 -8.89 3.39 -14.84
N ASP A 164 -9.16 4.12 -15.92
CA ASP A 164 -10.02 3.63 -17.00
C ASP A 164 -9.28 2.63 -17.87
N VAL A 165 -9.97 1.54 -18.20
CA VAL A 165 -9.43 0.41 -18.98
C VAL A 165 -10.32 0.16 -20.19
N ASP A 166 -9.72 -0.02 -21.36
CA ASP A 166 -10.45 -0.41 -22.57
C ASP A 166 -11.22 -1.70 -22.40
N GLY A 167 -12.49 -1.68 -22.80
CA GLY A 167 -13.34 -2.86 -22.85
C GLY A 167 -13.68 -3.47 -21.49
N GLY A 168 -13.49 -2.74 -20.37
CA GLY A 168 -13.66 -3.29 -19.04
C GLY A 168 -14.13 -2.31 -17.97
N ALA A 169 -14.30 -2.83 -16.75
CA ALA A 169 -14.58 -2.03 -15.57
C ALA A 169 -13.31 -1.29 -15.11
N PRO A 170 -13.43 -0.05 -14.59
CA PRO A 170 -12.28 0.72 -14.14
C PRO A 170 -11.59 0.07 -12.94
N ILE A 171 -10.26 0.16 -12.91
CA ILE A 171 -9.46 -0.33 -11.79
C ILE A 171 -9.57 0.69 -10.66
N THR A 172 -10.08 0.26 -9.51
CA THR A 172 -10.27 1.15 -8.36
C THR A 172 -9.21 0.87 -7.29
N LEU A 173 -8.43 1.90 -6.98
CA LEU A 173 -7.40 1.90 -5.95
C LEU A 173 -7.80 2.84 -4.82
N MET A 174 -7.66 2.37 -3.58
CA MET A 174 -7.84 3.17 -2.37
C MET A 174 -6.48 3.38 -1.69
N SER A 175 -6.09 4.63 -1.57
CA SER A 175 -4.85 5.06 -0.91
C SER A 175 -5.13 6.25 0.01
N ASN A 176 -4.34 6.36 1.09
CA ASN A 176 -4.37 7.53 1.97
C ASN A 176 -3.87 8.79 1.27
N GLU A 177 -3.05 8.64 0.22
CA GLU A 177 -2.47 9.74 -0.55
C GLU A 177 -3.04 9.79 -1.98
N ALA A 178 -4.37 9.70 -2.10
CA ALA A 178 -5.06 9.50 -3.38
C ALA A 178 -4.67 10.48 -4.50
N HIS A 179 -4.50 11.77 -4.19
CA HIS A 179 -4.12 12.77 -5.20
C HIS A 179 -2.69 12.57 -5.70
N LEU A 180 -1.74 12.36 -4.79
CA LEU A 180 -0.36 12.12 -5.19
C LEU A 180 -0.23 10.81 -5.97
N VAL A 181 -0.98 9.78 -5.58
CA VAL A 181 -1.07 8.52 -6.31
C VAL A 181 -1.63 8.74 -7.71
N ALA A 182 -2.70 9.52 -7.85
CA ALA A 182 -3.32 9.81 -9.14
C ALA A 182 -2.40 10.62 -10.05
N ASP A 183 -1.82 11.72 -9.55
CA ASP A 183 -0.91 12.58 -10.32
C ASP A 183 0.31 11.79 -10.81
N GLU A 184 0.93 11.00 -9.92
CA GLU A 184 2.11 10.19 -10.27
C GLU A 184 1.77 9.06 -11.24
N LEU A 185 0.61 8.43 -11.09
CA LEU A 185 0.16 7.38 -11.99
C LEU A 185 -0.19 7.96 -13.37
N PHE A 186 -0.82 9.13 -13.42
CA PHE A 186 -1.14 9.83 -14.66
C PHE A 186 0.14 10.18 -15.43
N GLU A 187 1.13 10.79 -14.77
CA GLU A 187 2.42 11.10 -15.39
C GLU A 187 3.14 9.84 -15.87
N ALA A 188 3.12 8.76 -15.08
CA ALA A 188 3.73 7.49 -15.47
C ALA A 188 3.01 6.82 -16.66
N LEU A 189 1.68 6.93 -16.75
CA LEU A 189 0.91 6.44 -17.90
C LEU A 189 1.22 7.21 -19.17
N ARG A 190 1.42 8.53 -19.10
CA ARG A 190 1.84 9.33 -20.27
C ARG A 190 3.20 8.89 -20.83
N VAL A 191 4.09 8.40 -19.97
CA VAL A 191 5.39 7.85 -20.36
C VAL A 191 5.24 6.43 -20.91
N ALA A 192 4.36 5.61 -20.33
CA ALA A 192 4.11 4.23 -20.78
C ALA A 192 3.39 4.16 -22.13
N SER A 193 2.46 5.08 -22.37
CA SER A 193 1.64 5.18 -23.56
C SER A 193 1.85 6.55 -24.19
N PRO A 194 3.03 6.79 -24.82
CA PRO A 194 3.23 8.01 -25.57
C PRO A 194 2.17 8.04 -26.65
N ALA A 195 1.24 8.99 -26.56
CA ALA A 195 0.14 9.14 -27.49
C ALA A 195 0.67 8.98 -28.92
N ILE A 196 0.07 8.06 -29.69
CA ILE A 196 0.19 8.10 -31.13
C ILE A 196 -0.40 9.46 -31.52
N ARG A 197 0.48 10.44 -31.74
CA ARG A 197 0.13 11.72 -32.33
C ARG A 197 -0.23 11.42 -33.78
N ASP A 198 -1.52 11.21 -34.01
CA ASP A 198 -2.14 11.44 -35.33
C ASP A 198 -2.53 12.91 -35.46
#